data_AF-A0A8C8TZP4-F1
#
_entry.id   AF-A0A8C8TZP4-F1
#
_cell.length_a   1.000
_cell.length_b   1.000
_cell.length_c   1.000
_cell.angle_alpha   90.00
_cell.angle_beta   90.00
_cell.angle_gamma   90.00
#
_symmetry.space_group_name_H-M   'P 1'
#
loop_
_entity.id
_entity.type
_entity.pdbx_description
1 polymer ?
#
loop_
_entity_poly.entity_id
_entity_poly.type
_entity_poly.pdbx_seq_one_letter_code
_entity_poly.pdbx_strand_id
1 'polypeptide(L)'
;MALLPLKTFLQSVTDEVLSALENVMMKSAFLLKAMLPYWETAVSKFKVHRFADCTMLLLSQLEAGLRRVFAAVNKCPDRLLTAESTILYTTFDEILAKHLNDGSINQLPHFLGEPAMEFLWDFLNYQEGPRIRDRLSHGEINLREFPREAASQLLTFSLVLLLRFTAEDTLTELKVPEGRGWLSGTITSNGKTCLIFQI
;
A
#
# COMPACT_ATOMS: atom_id res chain seq x y z
N MET A 1 -8.25 -0.49 23.05
CA MET A 1 -9.55 -0.57 22.37
C MET A 1 -9.60 0.42 21.21
N ALA A 2 -8.82 0.19 20.13
CA ALA A 2 -8.84 1.04 18.94
C ALA A 2 -8.71 0.24 17.62
N LEU A 3 -8.89 -1.09 17.65
CA LEU A 3 -8.83 -1.95 16.47
C LEU A 3 -10.16 -2.04 15.71
N LEU A 4 -11.20 -1.29 16.10
CA LEU A 4 -12.52 -1.45 15.51
C LEU A 4 -12.70 -0.79 14.13
N PRO A 5 -12.28 0.45 13.85
CA PRO A 5 -12.73 1.13 12.64
C PRO A 5 -12.16 0.53 11.35
N LEU A 6 -10.90 0.10 11.32
CA LEU A 6 -10.32 -0.56 10.14
C LEU A 6 -10.70 -2.04 10.01
N LYS A 7 -10.91 -2.75 11.13
CA LYS A 7 -11.29 -4.16 11.15
C LYS A 7 -12.74 -4.38 10.68
N THR A 8 -13.61 -3.37 10.80
CA THR A 8 -14.92 -3.34 10.15
C THR A 8 -14.89 -2.93 8.68
N PHE A 9 -13.82 -2.26 8.21
CA PHE A 9 -13.76 -1.68 6.87
C PHE A 9 -13.21 -2.65 5.80
N LEU A 10 -12.38 -3.61 6.21
CA LEU A 10 -11.78 -4.59 5.30
C LEU A 10 -12.68 -5.83 5.20
N GLN A 11 -13.88 -5.67 4.65
CA GLN A 11 -14.74 -6.80 4.27
C GLN A 11 -13.99 -7.70 3.27
N SER A 12 -14.35 -8.99 3.28
CA SER A 12 -13.77 -10.01 2.39
C SER A 12 -13.66 -9.49 0.96
N VAL A 13 -12.47 -9.61 0.36
CA VAL A 13 -12.25 -9.31 -1.05
C VAL A 13 -13.25 -10.13 -1.89
N THR A 14 -14.10 -9.43 -2.64
CA THR A 14 -15.07 -10.03 -3.57
C THR A 14 -14.51 -10.05 -5.00
N ASP A 15 -15.14 -10.82 -5.89
CA ASP A 15 -14.72 -10.88 -7.29
C ASP A 15 -14.86 -9.53 -8.00
N GLU A 16 -15.81 -8.70 -7.57
CA GLU A 16 -15.95 -7.32 -8.07
C GLU A 16 -14.76 -6.45 -7.67
N VAL A 17 -14.25 -6.60 -6.45
CA VAL A 17 -13.05 -5.88 -5.96
C VAL A 17 -11.83 -6.30 -6.78
N LEU A 18 -11.69 -7.60 -7.06
CA LEU A 18 -10.59 -8.13 -7.89
C LEU A 18 -10.66 -7.62 -9.33
N SER A 19 -11.86 -7.56 -9.91
CA SER A 19 -12.08 -7.05 -11.27
C SER A 19 -11.87 -5.54 -11.37
N ALA A 20 -12.25 -4.79 -10.34
CA ALA A 20 -11.99 -3.35 -10.25
C ALA A 20 -10.49 -3.09 -10.16
N LEU A 21 -9.76 -3.87 -9.35
CA LEU A 21 -8.32 -3.75 -9.18
C LEU A 21 -7.56 -3.87 -10.51
N GLU A 22 -7.91 -4.85 -11.35
CA GLU A 22 -7.33 -5.03 -12.70
C GLU A 22 -7.44 -3.75 -13.56
N ASN A 23 -8.58 -3.07 -13.51
CA ASN A 23 -8.78 -1.82 -14.24
C ASN A 23 -8.02 -0.63 -13.65
N VAL A 24 -7.91 -0.56 -12.32
CA VAL A 24 -7.27 0.55 -11.59
C VAL A 24 -5.75 0.48 -11.71
N MET A 25 -5.16 -0.72 -11.71
CA MET A 25 -3.72 -0.94 -11.83
C MET A 25 -3.12 -0.30 -13.09
N MET A 26 -3.86 -0.29 -14.19
CA MET A 26 -3.43 0.33 -15.46
C MET A 26 -3.39 1.87 -15.42
N LYS A 27 -4.17 2.47 -14.52
CA LYS A 27 -4.37 3.92 -14.46
C LYS A 27 -3.57 4.59 -13.34
N SER A 28 -3.20 3.82 -12.31
CA SER A 28 -2.61 4.38 -11.10
C SER A 28 -1.17 4.82 -11.30
N ALA A 29 -0.85 6.04 -10.88
CA ALA A 29 0.51 6.55 -10.82
C ALA A 29 1.35 5.91 -9.70
N PHE A 30 0.75 5.18 -8.77
CA PHE A 30 1.44 4.45 -7.70
C PHE A 30 2.26 3.29 -8.26
N LEU A 31 1.69 2.58 -9.24
CA LEU A 31 2.29 1.42 -9.89
C LEU A 31 3.35 1.85 -10.92
N LEU A 32 4.49 1.18 -10.94
CA LEU A 32 5.44 1.26 -12.04
C LEU A 32 4.96 0.34 -13.16
N LYS A 33 4.73 0.86 -14.37
CA LYS A 33 4.15 0.07 -15.49
C LYS A 33 4.92 -1.22 -15.78
N ALA A 34 6.24 -1.21 -15.63
CA ALA A 34 7.08 -2.40 -15.79
C ALA A 34 6.78 -3.51 -14.76
N MET A 35 6.20 -3.15 -13.61
CA MET A 35 5.85 -4.07 -12.53
C MET A 35 4.42 -4.61 -12.63
N LEU A 36 3.62 -4.14 -13.59
CA LEU A 36 2.24 -4.59 -13.80
C LEU A 36 2.09 -6.13 -13.83
N PRO A 37 2.97 -6.91 -14.49
CA PRO A 37 2.83 -8.37 -14.49
C PRO A 37 2.88 -9.01 -13.10
N TYR A 38 3.63 -8.41 -12.16
CA TYR A 38 3.72 -8.90 -10.78
C TYR A 38 2.46 -8.60 -9.99
N TRP A 39 1.82 -7.46 -10.26
CA TRP A 39 0.54 -7.11 -9.68
C TRP A 39 -0.57 -8.05 -10.17
N GLU A 40 -0.64 -8.29 -11.49
CA GLU A 40 -1.58 -9.27 -12.07
C GLU A 40 -1.35 -10.67 -11.49
N THR A 41 -0.07 -11.06 -11.34
CA THR A 41 0.28 -12.34 -10.71
C THR A 41 -0.20 -12.39 -9.26
N ALA A 42 -0.05 -11.32 -8.49
CA ALA A 42 -0.53 -11.28 -7.10
C ALA A 42 -2.04 -11.50 -7.01
N VAL A 43 -2.81 -10.81 -7.86
CA VAL A 43 -4.27 -10.98 -7.98
C VAL A 43 -4.63 -12.40 -8.38
N SER A 44 -3.92 -12.98 -9.36
CA SER A 44 -4.10 -14.37 -9.78
C SER A 44 -3.84 -15.35 -8.64
N LYS A 45 -2.78 -15.17 -7.85
CA LYS A 45 -2.47 -16.01 -6.67
C LYS A 45 -3.57 -15.95 -5.62
N PHE A 46 -4.15 -14.77 -5.39
CA PHE A 46 -5.29 -14.64 -4.50
C PHE A 46 -6.50 -15.46 -4.99
N LYS A 47 -6.84 -15.36 -6.29
CA LYS A 47 -7.96 -16.09 -6.92
C LYS A 47 -7.82 -17.61 -6.79
N VAL A 48 -6.60 -18.14 -6.85
CA VAL A 48 -6.33 -19.59 -6.72
C VAL A 48 -6.00 -20.03 -5.28
N HIS A 49 -6.41 -19.25 -4.27
CA HIS A 49 -6.20 -19.53 -2.83
C HIS A 49 -4.73 -19.65 -2.40
N ARG A 50 -3.80 -19.10 -3.19
CA ARG A 50 -2.37 -19.02 -2.85
C ARG A 50 -2.06 -17.70 -2.13
N PHE A 51 -2.60 -17.57 -0.91
CA PHE A 51 -2.59 -16.31 -0.15
C PHE A 51 -1.19 -15.83 0.26
N ALA A 52 -0.29 -16.76 0.61
CA ALA A 52 1.10 -16.41 0.91
C ALA A 52 1.80 -15.79 -0.30
N ASP A 53 1.67 -16.42 -1.48
CA ASP A 53 2.31 -15.93 -2.69
C ASP A 53 1.75 -14.57 -3.13
N CYS A 54 0.43 -14.38 -3.01
CA CYS A 54 -0.19 -13.07 -3.20
C CYS A 54 0.43 -12.02 -2.26
N THR A 55 0.51 -12.33 -0.97
CA THR A 55 1.05 -11.41 0.04
C THR A 55 2.51 -11.07 -0.24
N MET A 56 3.35 -12.06 -0.56
CA MET A 56 4.76 -11.85 -0.88
C MET A 56 4.93 -10.90 -2.07
N LEU A 57 4.16 -11.12 -3.14
CA LEU A 57 4.19 -10.25 -4.32
C LEU A 57 3.72 -8.84 -3.97
N LEU A 58 2.59 -8.70 -3.26
CA LEU A 58 2.04 -7.41 -2.86
C LEU A 58 2.97 -6.61 -1.95
N LEU A 59 3.67 -7.25 -1.00
CA LEU A 59 4.63 -6.56 -0.14
C LEU A 59 5.74 -5.89 -0.95
N SER A 60 6.32 -6.59 -1.93
CA SER A 60 7.33 -6.00 -2.82
C SER A 60 6.76 -4.86 -3.66
N GLN A 61 5.53 -5.00 -4.14
CA GLN A 61 4.89 -3.96 -4.93
C GLN A 61 4.52 -2.71 -4.10
N LEU A 62 4.03 -2.93 -2.89
CA LEU A 62 3.67 -1.87 -1.96
C LEU A 62 4.91 -1.08 -1.54
N GLU A 63 6.03 -1.76 -1.27
CA GLU A 63 7.31 -1.10 -0.97
C GLU A 63 7.76 -0.23 -2.14
N ALA A 64 7.68 -0.74 -3.37
CA ALA A 64 8.07 0.00 -4.56
C ALA A 64 7.19 1.24 -4.80
N GLY A 65 5.87 1.12 -4.62
CA GLY A 65 4.94 2.24 -4.75
C GLY A 65 5.16 3.29 -3.65
N LEU A 66 5.29 2.86 -2.39
CA LEU A 66 5.56 3.77 -1.27
C LEU A 66 6.92 4.45 -1.39
N ARG A 67 7.95 3.77 -1.91
CA ARG A 67 9.27 4.38 -2.18
C ARG A 67 9.15 5.59 -3.10
N ARG A 68 8.28 5.51 -4.13
CA ARG A 68 8.02 6.64 -5.04
C ARG A 68 7.36 7.81 -4.33
N VAL A 69 6.33 7.53 -3.54
CA VAL A 69 5.63 8.56 -2.76
C VAL A 69 6.60 9.20 -1.78
N PHE A 70 7.34 8.38 -1.02
CA PHE A 70 8.35 8.79 -0.07
C PHE A 70 9.41 9.70 -0.69
N ALA A 71 10.00 9.28 -1.82
CA ALA A 71 11.02 10.06 -2.52
C ALA A 71 10.47 11.41 -2.98
N ALA A 72 9.22 11.45 -3.45
CA ALA A 72 8.59 12.67 -3.92
C ALA A 72 8.25 13.64 -2.77
N VAL A 73 7.57 13.17 -1.71
CA VAL A 73 7.13 14.03 -0.60
C VAL A 73 8.29 14.52 0.27
N ASN A 74 9.36 13.74 0.38
CA ASN A 74 10.58 14.13 1.10
C ASN A 74 11.61 14.81 0.18
N LYS A 75 11.29 15.04 -1.10
CA LYS A 75 12.19 15.71 -2.08
C LYS A 75 13.57 15.05 -2.19
N CYS A 76 13.61 13.72 -2.16
CA CYS A 76 14.84 12.92 -2.28
C CYS A 76 14.75 11.97 -3.49
N PRO A 77 14.76 12.50 -4.73
CA PRO A 77 14.59 11.70 -5.94
C PRO A 77 15.66 10.60 -6.10
N ASP A 78 16.86 10.84 -5.58
CA ASP A 78 17.97 9.87 -5.64
C ASP A 78 17.61 8.56 -4.90
N ARG A 79 16.72 8.60 -3.90
CA ARG A 79 16.29 7.41 -3.14
C ARG A 79 15.28 6.52 -3.87
N LEU A 80 14.91 6.88 -5.11
CA LEU A 80 13.99 6.08 -5.90
C LEU A 80 14.66 4.85 -6.56
N LEU A 81 15.89 5.00 -7.04
CA LEU A 81 16.58 4.00 -7.87
C LEU A 81 17.98 3.60 -7.34
N THR A 82 18.39 4.08 -6.18
CA THR A 82 19.74 3.87 -5.69
C THR A 82 19.89 2.50 -5.03
N ALA A 83 20.29 1.53 -5.86
CA ALA A 83 21.22 0.49 -5.41
C ALA A 83 22.64 1.00 -5.66
N GLU A 84 23.06 2.04 -4.95
CA GLU A 84 24.47 2.45 -4.94
C GLU A 84 25.21 1.63 -3.88
N SER A 85 26.45 1.21 -4.15
CA SER A 85 27.24 0.37 -3.23
C SER A 85 27.47 1.02 -1.85
N THR A 86 27.27 2.34 -1.75
CA THR A 86 27.43 3.15 -0.53
C THR A 86 26.11 3.59 0.08
N ILE A 87 24.97 3.29 -0.54
CA ILE A 87 23.63 3.74 -0.10
C ILE A 87 22.75 2.51 0.08
N LEU A 88 22.20 2.34 1.29
CA LEU A 88 21.27 1.26 1.57
C LEU A 88 19.99 1.42 0.74
N TYR A 89 19.44 0.29 0.30
CA TYR A 89 18.19 0.28 -0.45
C TYR A 89 17.06 0.81 0.43
N THR A 90 16.24 1.72 -0.11
CA THR A 90 15.11 2.27 0.67
C THR A 90 14.02 1.24 0.88
N THR A 91 14.07 0.57 2.03
CA THR A 91 13.11 -0.45 2.49
C THR A 91 11.93 0.16 3.23
N PHE A 92 10.92 -0.66 3.56
CA PHE A 92 9.86 -0.25 4.50
C PHE A 92 10.36 0.37 5.80
N ASP A 93 11.50 -0.09 6.33
CA ASP A 93 12.05 0.42 7.60
C ASP A 93 12.43 1.89 7.47
N GLU A 94 13.07 2.26 6.35
CA GLU A 94 13.42 3.64 6.05
C GLU A 94 12.20 4.48 5.66
N ILE A 95 11.28 3.91 4.87
CA ILE A 95 10.05 4.57 4.40
C ILE A 95 9.16 4.96 5.59
N LEU A 96 9.09 4.09 6.62
CA LEU A 96 8.23 4.26 7.79
C LEU A 96 8.95 4.88 9.00
N ALA A 97 10.23 5.24 8.87
CA ALA A 97 10.99 5.91 9.92
C ALA A 97 10.42 7.30 10.24
N LYS A 98 10.51 7.72 11.50
CA LYS A 98 10.02 9.05 11.93
C LYS A 98 10.85 10.20 11.36
N HIS A 99 12.16 10.00 11.24
CA HIS A 99 13.11 10.99 10.73
C HIS A 99 13.94 10.39 9.60
N LEU A 100 14.40 11.25 8.70
CA LEU A 100 15.37 10.91 7.66
C LEU A 100 16.78 10.90 8.25
N ASN A 101 17.76 10.42 7.48
CA ASN A 101 19.16 10.30 7.92
C ASN A 101 19.81 11.66 8.26
N ASP A 102 19.31 12.75 7.69
CA ASP A 102 19.75 14.12 7.98
C ASP A 102 19.05 14.74 9.21
N GLY A 103 18.19 13.98 9.89
CA GLY A 103 17.41 14.42 11.06
C GLY A 103 16.11 15.15 10.72
N SER A 104 15.82 15.41 9.44
CA SER A 104 14.56 16.02 9.04
C SER A 104 13.36 15.09 9.28
N ILE A 105 12.17 15.66 9.44
CA ILE A 105 10.94 14.89 9.68
C ILE A 105 10.48 14.24 8.37
N ASN A 106 10.21 12.94 8.41
CA ASN A 106 9.62 12.22 7.29
C ASN A 106 8.20 12.76 7.01
N GLN A 107 7.95 13.22 5.78
CA GLN A 107 6.68 13.80 5.35
C GLN A 107 5.65 12.74 4.89
N LEU A 108 6.07 11.49 4.71
CA LEU A 108 5.18 10.41 4.27
C LEU A 108 4.00 10.20 5.22
N PRO A 109 4.16 10.17 6.57
CA PRO A 109 3.02 10.00 7.47
C PRO A 109 1.99 11.12 7.36
N HIS A 110 2.46 12.37 7.22
CA HIS A 110 1.57 13.52 7.02
C HIS A 110 0.83 13.44 5.69
N PHE A 111 1.52 13.04 4.62
CA PHE A 111 0.93 12.90 3.30
C PHE A 111 -0.09 11.75 3.25
N LEU A 112 0.24 10.57 3.80
CA LEU A 112 -0.65 9.40 3.74
C LEU A 112 -1.86 9.54 4.66
N GLY A 113 -1.71 10.22 5.79
CA GLY A 113 -2.74 10.34 6.81
C GLY A 113 -2.66 9.22 7.86
N GLU A 114 -3.24 9.48 9.02
CA GLU A 114 -3.16 8.61 10.20
C GLU A 114 -3.67 7.18 9.92
N PRO A 115 -4.84 6.94 9.30
CA PRO A 115 -5.34 5.57 9.21
C PRO A 115 -4.56 4.70 8.22
N ALA A 116 -3.97 5.29 7.18
CA ALA A 116 -3.06 4.57 6.29
C ALA A 116 -1.74 4.21 7.00
N MET A 117 -1.24 5.10 7.85
CA MET A 117 -0.03 4.87 8.63
C MET A 117 -0.24 3.85 9.74
N GLU A 118 -1.37 3.90 10.46
CA GLU A 118 -1.75 2.89 11.45
C GLU A 118 -1.80 1.50 10.81
N PHE A 119 -2.43 1.36 9.64
CA PHE A 119 -2.42 0.08 8.92
C PHE A 119 -0.99 -0.39 8.60
N LEU A 120 -0.14 0.49 8.06
CA LEU A 120 1.23 0.13 7.71
C LEU A 120 2.06 -0.29 8.94
N TRP A 121 1.95 0.45 10.04
CA TRP A 121 2.65 0.14 11.28
C TRP A 121 2.13 -1.15 11.93
N ASP A 122 0.82 -1.34 12.01
CA ASP A 122 0.24 -2.57 12.57
C ASP A 122 0.62 -3.79 11.72
N PHE A 123 0.50 -3.68 10.41
CA PHE A 123 0.69 -4.82 9.50
C PHE A 123 2.16 -5.22 9.35
N LEU A 124 3.08 -4.25 9.40
CA LEU A 124 4.51 -4.46 9.10
C LEU A 124 5.42 -4.42 10.32
N ASN A 125 5.19 -3.51 11.29
CA ASN A 125 6.20 -3.14 12.28
C ASN A 125 5.84 -3.47 13.74
N TYR A 126 4.55 -3.44 14.11
CA TYR A 126 4.14 -3.56 15.52
C TYR A 126 4.54 -4.92 16.10
N GLN A 127 5.33 -4.95 17.18
CA GLN A 127 5.91 -6.19 17.73
C GLN A 127 4.86 -7.24 18.12
N GLU A 128 3.73 -6.82 18.67
CA GLU A 128 2.59 -7.69 18.99
C GLU A 128 1.59 -7.82 17.82
N GLY A 129 1.87 -7.17 16.69
CA GLY A 129 1.10 -7.22 15.46
C GLY A 129 1.48 -8.41 14.57
N PRO A 130 0.82 -8.56 13.41
CA PRO A 130 1.06 -9.67 12.49
C PRO A 130 2.49 -9.68 11.90
N ARG A 131 3.19 -8.53 11.84
CA ARG A 131 4.59 -8.40 11.36
C ARG A 131 4.88 -9.24 10.13
N ILE A 132 3.99 -9.18 9.14
CA ILE A 132 3.93 -10.21 8.11
C ILE A 132 5.22 -10.28 7.30
N ARG A 133 5.83 -9.12 7.01
CA ARG A 133 7.12 -9.05 6.32
C ARG A 133 8.22 -9.77 7.09
N ASP A 134 8.37 -9.44 8.37
CA ASP A 134 9.41 -9.98 9.26
C ASP A 134 9.25 -11.51 9.42
N ARG A 135 8.05 -11.97 9.73
CA ARG A 135 7.79 -13.40 9.92
C ARG A 135 7.91 -14.20 8.62
N LEU A 136 7.55 -13.63 7.47
CA LEU A 136 7.78 -14.26 6.16
C LEU A 136 9.29 -14.37 5.87
N SER A 137 10.09 -13.34 6.14
CA SER A 137 11.54 -13.38 5.89
C SER A 137 12.29 -14.33 6.82
N HIS A 138 11.79 -14.55 8.03
CA HIS A 138 12.35 -15.51 8.99
C HIS A 138 11.84 -16.94 8.80
N GLY A 139 10.88 -17.16 7.89
CA GLY A 139 10.30 -18.48 7.63
C GLY A 139 9.38 -18.98 8.77
N GLU A 140 8.88 -18.07 9.60
CA GLU A 140 8.02 -18.38 10.76
C GLU A 140 6.56 -18.62 10.36
N ILE A 141 6.19 -18.34 9.10
CA ILE A 141 4.83 -18.52 8.60
C ILE A 141 4.75 -19.76 7.72
N ASN A 142 3.79 -20.64 8.03
CA ASN A 142 3.42 -21.73 7.14
C ASN A 142 2.72 -21.18 5.89
N LEU A 143 3.40 -21.21 4.75
CA LEU A 143 2.89 -20.69 3.48
C LEU A 143 1.61 -21.41 3.01
N ARG A 144 1.39 -22.66 3.41
CA ARG A 144 0.20 -23.45 3.03
C ARG A 144 -1.04 -23.08 3.84
N GLU A 145 -0.84 -22.59 5.06
CA GLU A 145 -1.89 -22.23 6.01
C GLU A 145 -1.97 -20.71 6.21
N PHE A 146 -1.46 -19.94 5.25
CA PHE A 146 -1.43 -18.50 5.33
C PHE A 146 -2.85 -17.94 5.41
N PRO A 147 -3.16 -17.07 6.39
CA PRO A 147 -4.53 -16.60 6.62
C PRO A 147 -5.04 -15.76 5.45
N ARG A 148 -6.22 -16.13 4.92
CA ARG A 148 -6.90 -15.40 3.84
C ARG A 148 -7.14 -13.95 4.23
N GLU A 149 -7.47 -13.71 5.50
CA GLU A 149 -7.80 -12.41 6.05
C GLU A 149 -6.63 -11.45 5.91
N ALA A 150 -5.42 -11.89 6.23
CA ALA A 150 -4.22 -11.06 6.08
C ALA A 150 -3.96 -10.68 4.62
N ALA A 151 -4.04 -11.65 3.70
CA ALA A 151 -3.89 -11.38 2.27
C ALA A 151 -4.99 -10.44 1.75
N SER A 152 -6.23 -10.62 2.24
CA SER A 152 -7.37 -9.78 1.87
C SER A 152 -7.18 -8.34 2.34
N GLN A 153 -6.73 -8.15 3.59
CA GLN A 153 -6.47 -6.83 4.15
C GLN A 153 -5.37 -6.09 3.37
N LEU A 154 -4.26 -6.76 3.05
CA LEU A 154 -3.18 -6.18 2.27
C LEU A 154 -3.62 -5.83 0.84
N LEU A 155 -4.39 -6.72 0.19
CA LEU A 155 -4.89 -6.48 -1.16
C LEU A 155 -5.87 -5.31 -1.20
N THR A 156 -6.81 -5.24 -0.24
CA THR A 156 -7.75 -4.11 -0.13
C THR A 156 -7.01 -2.81 0.16
N PHE A 157 -6.04 -2.80 1.07
CA PHE A 157 -5.21 -1.62 1.32
C PHE A 157 -4.46 -1.18 0.07
N SER A 158 -3.87 -2.13 -0.67
CA SER A 158 -3.19 -1.85 -1.93
C SER A 158 -4.12 -1.25 -2.98
N LEU A 159 -5.37 -1.74 -3.09
CA LEU A 159 -6.38 -1.17 -3.96
C LEU A 159 -6.71 0.28 -3.57
N VAL A 160 -6.87 0.57 -2.29
CA VAL A 160 -7.16 1.92 -1.82
C VAL A 160 -6.04 2.89 -2.20
N LEU A 161 -4.78 2.48 -2.02
CA LEU A 161 -3.65 3.28 -2.49
C LEU A 161 -3.68 3.44 -4.01
N LEU A 162 -3.85 2.36 -4.78
CA LEU A 162 -3.90 2.45 -6.23
C LEU A 162 -4.98 3.44 -6.70
N LEU A 163 -6.19 3.36 -6.14
CA LEU A 163 -7.31 4.27 -6.40
C LEU A 163 -6.96 5.72 -6.06
N ARG A 164 -6.36 5.96 -4.89
CA ARG A 164 -5.92 7.30 -4.48
C ARG A 164 -5.04 7.95 -5.55
N PHE A 165 -4.19 7.18 -6.21
CA PHE A 165 -3.29 7.65 -7.26
C PHE A 165 -3.82 7.46 -8.69
N THR A 166 -5.13 7.25 -8.89
CA THR A 166 -5.77 7.24 -10.24
C THR A 166 -6.37 8.58 -10.66
N ALA A 167 -6.61 9.51 -9.74
CA ALA A 167 -7.20 10.80 -10.07
C ALA A 167 -6.15 11.74 -10.68
N GLU A 168 -6.52 12.42 -11.77
CA GLU A 168 -5.67 13.35 -12.54
C GLU A 168 -5.05 14.47 -11.67
N ASP A 169 -5.61 14.76 -10.49
CA ASP A 169 -5.16 15.81 -9.59
C ASP A 169 -4.02 15.43 -8.61
N THR A 170 -3.73 14.13 -8.41
CA THR A 170 -2.75 13.73 -7.36
C THR A 170 -1.29 13.96 -7.75
N LEU A 171 -0.96 14.04 -9.04
CA LEU A 171 0.38 14.41 -9.49
C LEU A 171 0.61 15.92 -9.53
N THR A 172 -0.46 16.72 -9.61
CA THR A 172 -0.41 18.18 -9.55
C THR A 172 -0.12 18.65 -8.12
N GLU A 173 -0.64 17.95 -7.10
CA GLU A 173 -0.32 18.17 -5.68
C GLU A 173 1.11 17.74 -5.29
N LEU A 174 1.75 16.87 -6.08
CA LEU A 174 3.19 16.57 -5.93
C LEU A 174 4.09 17.72 -6.42
N LYS A 175 3.50 18.79 -6.99
CA LYS A 175 4.14 20.08 -7.23
C LYS A 175 3.63 21.13 -6.22
N VAL A 176 4.34 21.25 -5.09
CA VAL A 176 4.26 22.35 -4.09
C VAL A 176 3.01 22.34 -3.18
N PRO A 177 3.16 22.53 -1.85
CA PRO A 177 2.07 22.32 -0.90
C PRO A 177 1.26 23.61 -0.69
N GLU A 178 -0.02 23.58 -0.98
CA GLU A 178 -1.00 24.41 -0.27
C GLU A 178 -2.25 23.59 0.02
N GLY A 179 -2.53 23.47 1.31
CA GLY A 179 -3.54 22.57 1.84
C GLY A 179 -4.93 22.83 1.29
N ARG A 180 -5.59 21.77 0.83
CA ARG A 180 -7.05 21.67 0.83
C ARG A 180 -7.49 20.24 1.13
N GLY A 181 -8.54 20.16 1.93
CA GLY A 181 -9.13 18.93 2.43
C GLY A 181 -9.78 18.08 1.33
N TRP A 182 -9.83 16.79 1.67
CA TRP A 182 -10.36 15.64 0.96
C TRP A 182 -11.64 15.88 0.13
N LEU A 183 -11.59 15.55 -1.17
CA LEU A 183 -12.76 15.40 -2.03
C LEU A 183 -13.15 13.92 -2.15
N SER A 184 -14.44 13.61 -1.96
CA SER A 184 -14.99 12.26 -1.98
C SER A 184 -15.12 11.70 -3.40
N GLY A 185 -14.63 10.49 -3.65
CA GLY A 185 -14.93 9.73 -4.87
C GLY A 185 -15.87 8.57 -4.55
N THR A 186 -16.97 8.44 -5.29
CA THR A 186 -17.85 7.26 -5.26
C THR A 186 -17.70 6.47 -6.56
N ILE A 187 -17.65 5.14 -6.46
CA ILE A 187 -17.76 4.24 -7.62
C ILE A 187 -19.13 3.57 -7.54
N THR A 188 -19.95 3.75 -8.58
CA THR A 188 -21.22 3.04 -8.75
C THR A 188 -21.04 1.87 -9.71
N SER A 189 -21.43 0.68 -9.28
CA SER A 189 -21.57 -0.50 -10.14
C SER A 189 -22.87 -1.22 -9.78
N ASN A 190 -23.73 -1.44 -10.77
CA ASN A 190 -25.01 -2.18 -10.67
C ASN A 190 -25.95 -1.77 -9.51
N GLY A 191 -26.13 -0.46 -9.30
CA GLY A 191 -27.11 0.06 -8.34
C GLY A 191 -26.75 -0.16 -6.87
N LYS A 192 -25.55 -0.68 -6.57
CA LYS A 192 -25.01 -0.72 -5.21
C LYS A 192 -23.92 0.35 -5.08
N THR A 193 -24.19 1.35 -4.26
CA THR A 193 -23.21 2.36 -3.87
C THR A 193 -22.21 1.70 -2.91
N CYS A 194 -20.99 1.45 -3.38
CA CYS A 194 -19.89 1.10 -2.49
C CYS A 194 -19.31 2.43 -1.97
N LEU A 195 -19.66 2.76 -0.72
CA LEU A 195 -19.14 3.93 -0.05
C LEU A 195 -17.67 3.71 0.29
N ILE A 196 -16.77 4.22 -0.55
CA ILE A 196 -15.36 4.38 -0.17
C ILE A 196 -15.28 5.64 0.68
N PHE A 197 -15.70 5.55 1.94
CA PHE A 197 -15.53 6.64 2.90
C PHE A 197 -14.16 6.56 3.56
N GLN A 198 -13.44 7.69 3.48
CA GLN A 198 -12.49 8.23 4.45
C GLN A 198 -11.53 7.21 5.10
N ILE A 199 -10.32 7.16 4.54
CA ILE A 199 -9.09 7.12 5.36
C ILE A 199 -8.88 8.53 5.89
#